data_AF-A0A847GWM7-F1
#
_entry.id   AF-A0A847GWM7-F1
#
_cell.length_a   1.000
_cell.length_b   1.000
_cell.length_c   1.000
_cell.angle_alpha   90.00
_cell.angle_beta   90.00
_cell.angle_gamma   90.00
#
_symmetry.space_group_name_H-M   'P 1'
#
loop_
_entity.id
_entity.type
_entity.pdbx_description
1 polymer ?
#
loop_
_entity_poly.entity_id
_entity_poly.type
_entity_poly.pdbx_seq_one_letter_code
_entity_poly.pdbx_strand_id
1 'polypeptide(L)'
;MFWPLQRKKKVNQAKNRNRRGSSRRLLFEGLENRNLLAAGVVDVQVSPLLAAGELDLIGDLSNNEVRISQTVNVGEYRIDGLNGTLLQVNGAGVTMPTVTVNGITGDISVDLATGNDIFTFDNTYAAAGQPSNVPNHLIIDNDDGSNQNVLSDLLINGDLLVSKVLGTSGYSELQIVNTFVIGYTVVDNTAGGTGGDTWTVINNSSLQGNGAAGPAFTLSNGDGKDIIDVQGNSQFGTGPFPGAVVMISNAAGGSRTTFTGSGAAAGFGTTTVYGDMYISNGTNLPGTLDTVTFNGSNVLGDVLVTNGDGNTSVTVTNSTLGSHLVAAPFPGVIGGPLLVANGAGFDQLSMTNSSAPWGVGIDNDFGANTNVWGSVTQITNSQIGTAPFGPAIPGFPGVAFGMRGDNGRDLVNLSGTTVDGILGLELYAGNNEVNLTSQTRMDALYVVTLGGNDTLLIDDAAIAVSIYVRLGSGADTFIVRNVDPATEWPSALLGSIDIDGEIGVDTTNLSALALGALGFEVFVP
;
A
#
# COMPACT_ATOMS: atom_id res chain seq x y z
N MET A 1 -16.87 94.20 45.98
CA MET A 1 -16.08 94.68 44.82
C MET A 1 -14.93 93.69 44.60
N PHE A 2 -14.66 93.33 43.35
CA PHE A 2 -13.92 92.14 42.89
C PHE A 2 -12.37 92.24 42.93
N TRP A 3 -11.72 91.07 43.07
CA TRP A 3 -10.46 90.59 42.43
C TRP A 3 -9.07 91.18 42.78
N PRO A 4 -7.94 90.54 42.36
CA PRO A 4 -7.69 89.15 41.87
C PRO A 4 -6.36 88.45 42.30
N LEU A 5 -6.29 87.13 41.98
CA LEU A 5 -5.19 86.30 41.40
C LEU A 5 -3.78 86.19 42.03
N GLN A 6 -3.30 84.97 42.37
CA GLN A 6 -2.59 83.99 41.50
C GLN A 6 -1.96 82.87 42.37
N ARG A 7 -2.18 81.58 42.04
CA ARG A 7 -1.70 80.41 42.80
C ARG A 7 -0.38 79.85 42.22
N LYS A 8 0.64 79.64 43.07
CA LYS A 8 1.81 78.78 42.81
C LYS A 8 1.76 77.49 43.65
N LYS A 9 2.29 76.42 43.04
CA LYS A 9 2.48 75.03 43.51
C LYS A 9 2.99 74.92 44.96
N LYS A 10 2.48 73.92 45.69
CA LYS A 10 3.19 73.29 46.82
C LYS A 10 3.31 71.78 46.60
N VAL A 11 4.56 71.34 46.59
CA VAL A 11 5.05 69.97 46.80
C VAL A 11 4.78 69.59 48.25
N ASN A 12 4.38 68.35 48.53
CA ASN A 12 4.52 67.76 49.86
C ASN A 12 5.07 66.34 49.74
N GLN A 13 6.28 66.18 50.26
CA GLN A 13 6.92 64.91 50.56
C GLN A 13 6.37 64.30 51.86
N ALA A 14 6.20 62.99 51.81
CA ALA A 14 6.39 61.96 52.84
C ALA A 14 6.12 62.28 54.32
N LYS A 15 5.33 61.41 54.96
CA LYS A 15 5.75 60.76 56.22
C LYS A 15 5.00 59.45 56.48
N ASN A 16 5.80 58.43 56.73
CA ASN A 16 5.49 57.05 57.07
C ASN A 16 4.45 56.87 58.18
N ARG A 17 3.55 55.91 58.00
CA ARG A 17 2.92 55.18 59.11
C ARG A 17 2.95 53.68 58.85
N ASN A 18 3.69 53.00 59.73
CA ASN A 18 3.74 51.55 59.91
C ASN A 18 2.33 50.94 59.96
N ARG A 19 2.06 49.98 59.08
CA ARG A 19 1.06 48.94 59.30
C ARG A 19 1.71 47.58 59.15
N ARG A 20 1.74 46.85 60.28
CA ARG A 20 2.04 45.42 60.38
C ARG A 20 1.06 44.65 59.48
N GLY A 21 1.52 44.25 58.31
CA GLY A 21 0.91 43.18 57.53
C GLY A 21 1.64 41.89 57.87
N SER A 22 0.93 40.94 58.45
CA SER A 22 1.37 39.55 58.58
C SER A 22 1.67 39.02 57.18
N SER A 23 2.95 38.94 56.81
CA SER A 23 3.33 38.11 55.68
C SER A 23 3.23 36.66 56.16
N ARG A 24 2.13 36.00 55.82
CA ARG A 24 2.20 34.55 55.65
C ARG A 24 3.17 34.34 54.49
N ARG A 25 4.43 34.03 54.81
CA ARG A 25 5.31 33.33 53.88
C ARG A 25 4.61 32.01 53.60
N LEU A 26 3.84 31.97 52.52
CA LEU A 26 3.60 30.72 51.81
C LEU A 26 5.01 30.28 51.39
N LEU A 27 5.59 29.39 52.17
CA LEU A 27 6.71 28.58 51.73
C LEU A 27 6.13 27.77 50.57
N PHE A 28 6.28 28.30 49.35
CA PHE A 28 6.30 27.44 48.19
C PHE A 28 7.55 26.59 48.39
N GLU A 29 7.38 25.41 48.97
CA GLU A 29 8.28 24.30 48.69
C GLU A 29 8.41 24.27 47.17
N GLY A 30 9.67 24.27 46.70
CA GLY A 30 9.94 24.24 45.28
C GLY A 30 9.17 23.06 44.70
N LEU A 31 8.29 23.34 43.74
CA LEU A 31 7.69 22.33 42.89
C LEU A 31 8.84 21.51 42.32
N GLU A 32 9.14 20.39 42.95
CA GLU A 32 9.96 19.35 42.36
C GLU A 32 9.29 19.02 41.03
N ASN A 33 9.97 19.46 39.98
CA ASN A 33 9.71 19.30 38.57
C ASN A 33 8.25 18.95 38.21
N ARG A 34 7.44 19.94 37.81
CA ARG A 34 6.06 19.69 37.30
C ARG A 34 6.01 18.73 36.09
N ASN A 35 7.15 18.38 35.49
CA ASN A 35 7.24 17.27 34.54
C ASN A 35 6.87 15.92 35.18
N LEU A 36 6.95 15.76 36.51
CA LEU A 36 6.55 14.55 37.23
C LEU A 36 5.04 14.41 37.44
N LEU A 37 4.25 15.47 37.24
CA LEU A 37 2.78 15.45 37.48
C LEU A 37 1.96 15.15 36.21
N ALA A 38 2.61 15.05 35.06
CA ALA A 38 2.00 14.62 33.79
C ALA A 38 2.74 13.40 33.19
N ALA A 39 3.61 12.78 33.99
CA ALA A 39 4.41 11.62 33.62
C ALA A 39 3.59 10.35 33.82
N GLY A 40 3.37 9.58 32.76
CA GLY A 40 2.82 8.25 32.89
C GLY A 40 3.81 7.27 33.54
N VAL A 41 3.28 6.18 34.07
CA VAL A 41 4.06 5.11 34.70
C VAL A 41 3.85 3.81 33.93
N VAL A 42 4.97 3.20 33.52
CA VAL A 42 4.98 1.89 32.87
C VAL A 42 5.52 0.85 33.85
N ASP A 43 4.77 -0.21 34.08
CA ASP A 43 5.19 -1.39 34.84
C ASP A 43 5.94 -2.36 33.92
N VAL A 44 7.18 -2.64 34.29
CA VAL A 44 8.03 -3.62 33.64
C VAL A 44 7.88 -4.93 34.39
N GLN A 45 7.12 -5.85 33.82
CA GLN A 45 6.81 -7.12 34.43
C GLN A 45 7.73 -8.23 33.94
N VAL A 46 8.23 -9.01 34.89
CA VAL A 46 9.06 -10.19 34.68
C VAL A 46 8.70 -11.24 35.74
N SER A 47 9.33 -12.42 35.69
CA SER A 47 9.16 -13.44 36.73
C SER A 47 9.36 -12.87 38.15
N PRO A 48 8.51 -13.22 39.14
CA PRO A 48 7.51 -14.30 39.13
C PRO A 48 6.09 -13.88 38.71
N LEU A 49 5.85 -12.64 38.26
CA LEU A 49 4.52 -12.24 37.78
C LEU A 49 4.19 -12.89 36.43
N LEU A 50 5.20 -13.02 35.57
CA LEU A 50 5.13 -13.72 34.28
C LEU A 50 5.82 -15.09 34.33
N ALA A 51 5.68 -15.88 33.27
CA ALA A 51 6.47 -17.10 33.14
C ALA A 51 7.97 -16.75 33.05
N ALA A 52 8.81 -17.72 33.39
CA ALA A 52 10.25 -17.51 33.35
C ALA A 52 10.71 -17.19 31.93
N GLY A 53 11.32 -16.01 31.74
CA GLY A 53 11.89 -15.56 30.48
C GLY A 53 10.99 -14.65 29.64
N GLU A 54 9.77 -14.35 30.08
CA GLU A 54 8.86 -13.36 29.45
C GLU A 54 9.10 -11.95 30.01
N LEU A 55 8.73 -10.95 29.21
CA LEU A 55 8.79 -9.53 29.54
C LEU A 55 7.52 -8.82 29.04
N ASP A 56 6.80 -8.17 29.94
CA ASP A 56 5.69 -7.28 29.56
C ASP A 56 5.98 -5.83 29.97
N LEU A 57 5.61 -4.89 29.11
CA LEU A 57 5.58 -3.46 29.39
C LEU A 57 4.12 -3.01 29.45
N ILE A 58 3.63 -2.69 30.65
CA ILE A 58 2.23 -2.32 30.87
C ILE A 58 2.13 -0.86 31.28
N GLY A 59 1.46 -0.05 30.47
CA GLY A 59 1.29 1.37 30.70
C GLY A 59 0.16 1.73 31.66
N ASP A 60 -0.15 3.02 31.71
CA ASP A 60 -1.22 3.57 32.52
C ASP A 60 -2.20 4.40 31.67
N LEU A 61 -3.04 5.23 32.30
CA LEU A 61 -4.02 6.04 31.57
C LEU A 61 -3.43 7.35 31.02
N SER A 62 -2.11 7.50 31.07
CA SER A 62 -1.39 8.71 30.63
C SER A 62 -0.58 8.39 29.39
N ASN A 63 -0.17 9.42 28.65
CA ASN A 63 0.80 9.22 27.57
C ASN A 63 2.11 8.62 28.13
N ASN A 64 2.54 7.54 27.51
CA ASN A 64 3.74 6.80 27.84
C ASN A 64 4.69 6.84 26.64
N GLU A 65 5.97 7.07 26.91
CA GLU A 65 7.03 6.95 25.91
C GLU A 65 8.14 6.07 26.44
N VAL A 66 8.34 4.94 25.77
CA VAL A 66 9.28 3.90 26.21
C VAL A 66 10.18 3.50 25.07
N ARG A 67 11.47 3.34 25.38
CA ARG A 67 12.44 2.70 24.52
C ARG A 67 12.98 1.43 25.15
N ILE A 68 13.07 0.37 24.38
CA ILE A 68 13.73 -0.87 24.75
C ILE A 68 14.82 -1.23 23.73
N SER A 69 15.94 -1.77 24.21
CA SER A 69 16.98 -2.36 23.37
C SER A 69 17.66 -3.48 24.14
N GLN A 70 18.00 -4.56 23.45
CA GLN A 70 18.92 -5.55 24.00
C GLN A 70 20.26 -4.87 24.31
N THR A 71 20.92 -5.27 25.39
CA THR A 71 22.28 -4.81 25.68
C THR A 71 23.30 -5.61 24.88
N VAL A 72 24.59 -5.46 25.21
CA VAL A 72 25.65 -6.34 24.69
C VAL A 72 25.50 -7.79 25.16
N ASN A 73 24.69 -8.05 26.19
CA ASN A 73 24.44 -9.38 26.72
C ASN A 73 23.12 -9.92 26.15
N VAL A 74 23.16 -11.12 25.55
CA VAL A 74 21.97 -11.77 25.00
C VAL A 74 20.97 -12.07 26.12
N GLY A 75 19.70 -11.69 25.90
CA GLY A 75 18.61 -11.89 26.87
C GLY A 75 18.59 -10.87 28.02
N GLU A 76 19.45 -9.86 27.97
CA GLU A 76 19.42 -8.68 28.85
C GLU A 76 18.91 -7.48 28.05
N TYR A 77 17.92 -6.78 28.60
CA TYR A 77 17.29 -5.63 27.96
C TYR A 77 17.39 -4.43 28.87
N ARG A 78 17.70 -3.29 28.27
CA ARG A 78 17.60 -1.98 28.90
C ARG A 78 16.33 -1.30 28.39
N ILE A 79 15.56 -0.77 29.31
CA ILE A 79 14.32 -0.04 29.07
C ILE A 79 14.48 1.35 29.67
N ASP A 80 14.22 2.38 28.87
CA ASP A 80 14.24 3.77 29.30
C ASP A 80 12.84 4.39 29.14
N GLY A 81 12.36 5.03 30.21
CA GLY A 81 11.20 5.91 30.17
C GLY A 81 11.63 7.28 29.67
N LEU A 82 10.98 7.77 28.63
CA LEU A 82 11.31 9.02 27.96
C LEU A 82 10.20 10.06 28.18
N ASN A 83 10.52 11.32 27.90
CA ASN A 83 9.59 12.45 27.98
C ASN A 83 8.79 12.56 29.29
N GLY A 84 9.41 12.13 30.40
CA GLY A 84 8.83 12.16 31.73
C GLY A 84 8.30 10.82 32.20
N THR A 85 8.04 9.87 31.30
CA THR A 85 7.59 8.50 31.63
C THR A 85 8.52 7.86 32.64
N LEU A 86 7.94 7.30 33.70
CA LEU A 86 8.68 6.58 34.73
C LEU A 86 8.39 5.09 34.63
N LEU A 87 9.35 4.27 35.05
CA LEU A 87 9.26 2.83 35.04
C LEU A 87 9.17 2.31 36.47
N GLN A 88 8.35 1.30 36.71
CA GLN A 88 8.39 0.49 37.93
C GLN A 88 8.59 -0.98 37.55
N VAL A 89 8.99 -1.81 38.52
CA VAL A 89 9.21 -3.24 38.28
C VAL A 89 8.24 -4.03 39.13
N ASN A 90 7.48 -4.93 38.50
CA ASN A 90 6.55 -5.84 39.15
C ASN A 90 5.62 -5.14 40.17
N GLY A 91 5.12 -3.96 39.84
CA GLY A 91 4.23 -3.18 40.71
C GLY A 91 4.83 -2.77 42.06
N ALA A 92 6.16 -2.71 42.19
CA ALA A 92 6.85 -2.42 43.46
C ALA A 92 6.58 -1.00 44.00
N GLY A 93 5.97 -0.10 43.21
CA GLY A 93 5.62 1.27 43.59
C GLY A 93 6.82 2.22 43.70
N VAL A 94 8.03 1.73 43.47
CA VAL A 94 9.24 2.56 43.31
C VAL A 94 9.46 2.80 41.83
N THR A 95 9.45 4.08 41.44
CA THR A 95 9.61 4.51 40.06
C THR A 95 11.04 4.95 39.75
N MET A 96 11.51 4.67 38.54
CA MET A 96 12.85 5.01 38.05
C MET A 96 12.79 5.36 36.55
N PRO A 97 13.69 6.21 36.03
CA PRO A 97 13.67 6.57 34.62
C PRO A 97 14.16 5.43 33.70
N THR A 98 14.91 4.46 34.23
CA THR A 98 15.57 3.42 33.43
C THR A 98 15.67 2.12 34.23
N VAL A 99 15.47 0.98 33.59
CA VAL A 99 15.64 -0.35 34.21
C VAL A 99 16.39 -1.30 33.27
N THR A 100 17.08 -2.28 33.84
CA THR A 100 17.68 -3.39 33.11
C THR A 100 17.11 -4.70 33.64
N VAL A 101 16.62 -5.54 32.73
CA VAL A 101 16.03 -6.85 33.03
C VAL A 101 16.84 -7.94 32.33
N ASN A 102 16.98 -9.09 33.00
CA ASN A 102 17.88 -10.17 32.59
C ASN A 102 17.13 -11.50 32.44
N GLY A 103 17.66 -12.37 31.59
CA GLY A 103 17.17 -13.74 31.43
C GLY A 103 15.91 -13.83 30.59
N ILE A 104 15.66 -12.85 29.71
CA ILE A 104 14.54 -12.87 28.78
C ILE A 104 14.87 -13.82 27.63
N THR A 105 14.06 -14.87 27.50
CA THR A 105 14.23 -15.94 26.51
C THR A 105 12.92 -16.29 25.81
N GLY A 106 11.79 -15.72 26.24
CA GLY A 106 10.46 -15.93 25.68
C GLY A 106 9.95 -14.68 24.97
N ASP A 107 8.64 -14.46 25.10
CA ASP A 107 7.92 -13.36 24.44
C ASP A 107 8.21 -12.01 25.11
N ILE A 108 8.13 -10.97 24.29
CA ILE A 108 8.11 -9.58 24.74
C ILE A 108 6.75 -8.99 24.34
N SER A 109 5.95 -8.58 25.32
CA SER A 109 4.65 -7.96 25.09
C SER A 109 4.63 -6.49 25.53
N VAL A 110 3.88 -5.67 24.82
CA VAL A 110 3.74 -4.24 25.08
C VAL A 110 2.27 -3.87 25.01
N ASP A 111 1.75 -3.35 26.11
CA ASP A 111 0.42 -2.78 26.21
C ASP A 111 0.56 -1.50 27.01
N LEU A 112 0.72 -0.36 26.33
CA LEU A 112 0.88 0.92 27.01
C LEU A 112 -0.46 1.51 27.51
N ALA A 113 -1.53 0.71 27.45
CA ALA A 113 -2.89 1.11 27.79
C ALA A 113 -3.31 2.36 27.03
N THR A 114 -4.09 3.24 27.66
CA THR A 114 -4.70 4.39 26.98
C THR A 114 -3.77 5.59 27.01
N GLY A 115 -3.67 6.32 25.91
CA GLY A 115 -2.78 7.47 25.82
C GLY A 115 -2.40 7.75 24.38
N ASN A 116 -1.65 8.82 24.17
CA ASN A 116 -0.91 8.96 22.92
C ASN A 116 0.49 8.43 23.16
N ASP A 117 0.66 7.13 22.96
CA ASP A 117 1.85 6.42 23.40
C ASP A 117 2.86 6.27 22.27
N ILE A 118 4.13 6.20 22.66
CA ILE A 118 5.24 6.00 21.73
C ILE A 118 6.10 4.86 22.25
N PHE A 119 6.14 3.77 21.50
CA PHE A 119 7.00 2.63 21.77
C PHE A 119 8.12 2.56 20.73
N THR A 120 9.37 2.48 21.20
CA THR A 120 10.54 2.26 20.36
C THR A 120 11.27 0.99 20.77
N PHE A 121 11.48 0.08 19.83
CA PHE A 121 12.41 -1.03 19.97
C PHE A 121 13.54 -0.88 18.96
N ASP A 122 14.74 -0.62 19.46
CA ASP A 122 15.93 -0.40 18.63
C ASP A 122 17.15 -1.21 19.10
N ASN A 123 18.30 -0.95 18.48
CA ASN A 123 19.59 -1.55 18.84
C ASN A 123 20.55 -0.58 19.56
N THR A 124 20.04 0.50 20.18
CA THR A 124 20.85 1.56 20.82
C THR A 124 21.91 1.01 21.78
N TYR A 125 21.60 -0.08 22.50
CA TYR A 125 22.48 -0.69 23.49
C TYR A 125 23.08 -2.03 23.07
N ALA A 126 22.77 -2.50 21.87
CA ALA A 126 23.31 -3.74 21.34
C ALA A 126 24.79 -3.57 20.97
N ALA A 127 25.48 -4.69 20.73
CA ALA A 127 26.82 -4.64 20.17
C ALA A 127 26.82 -3.94 18.79
N ALA A 128 27.83 -3.13 18.51
CA ALA A 128 27.87 -2.33 17.29
C ALA A 128 27.70 -3.19 16.02
N GLY A 129 26.74 -2.81 15.17
CA GLY A 129 26.41 -3.52 13.94
C GLY A 129 25.66 -4.84 14.14
N GLN A 130 25.21 -5.14 15.36
CA GLN A 130 24.30 -6.25 15.63
C GLN A 130 22.87 -5.71 15.80
N PRO A 131 21.87 -6.46 15.32
CA PRO A 131 20.49 -6.13 15.64
C PRO A 131 20.21 -6.40 17.12
N SER A 132 19.20 -5.73 17.67
CA SER A 132 18.63 -6.15 18.95
C SER A 132 17.73 -7.37 18.73
N ASN A 133 18.03 -8.45 19.44
CA ASN A 133 17.32 -9.71 19.26
C ASN A 133 16.01 -9.72 20.06
N VAL A 134 14.92 -10.24 19.51
CA VAL A 134 13.72 -10.68 20.24
C VAL A 134 13.73 -12.21 20.25
N PRO A 135 13.80 -12.88 21.42
CA PRO A 135 14.06 -14.32 21.48
C PRO A 135 12.94 -15.16 20.90
N ASN A 136 11.69 -14.73 21.06
CA ASN A 136 10.51 -15.37 20.50
C ASN A 136 9.58 -14.34 19.86
N HIS A 137 8.34 -14.17 20.32
CA HIS A 137 7.39 -13.23 19.72
C HIS A 137 7.59 -11.80 20.23
N LEU A 138 7.29 -10.81 19.39
CA LEU A 138 7.04 -9.42 19.79
C LEU A 138 5.55 -9.14 19.61
N ILE A 139 4.88 -8.80 20.71
CA ILE A 139 3.43 -8.52 20.74
C ILE A 139 3.24 -7.08 21.19
N ILE A 140 2.48 -6.30 20.43
CA ILE A 140 2.19 -4.90 20.72
C ILE A 140 0.69 -4.68 20.58
N ASP A 141 0.05 -4.31 21.68
CA ASP A 141 -1.36 -3.96 21.73
C ASP A 141 -1.49 -2.44 21.91
N ASN A 142 -2.15 -1.81 20.95
CA ASN A 142 -2.42 -0.37 20.95
C ASN A 142 -3.86 -0.15 21.42
N ASP A 143 -4.05 0.40 22.62
CA ASP A 143 -5.37 0.74 23.14
C ASP A 143 -5.86 2.10 22.56
N ASP A 144 -6.73 2.79 23.29
CA ASP A 144 -7.25 4.12 23.00
C ASP A 144 -6.14 5.17 22.85
N GLY A 145 -6.29 6.01 21.83
CA GLY A 145 -5.43 7.17 21.55
C GLY A 145 -4.56 6.98 20.31
N SER A 146 -3.66 7.95 20.10
CA SER A 146 -2.80 8.02 18.91
C SER A 146 -1.43 7.43 19.20
N ASN A 147 -1.25 6.16 18.85
CA ASN A 147 -0.09 5.36 19.24
C ASN A 147 0.91 5.23 18.09
N GLN A 148 2.20 5.30 18.42
CA GLN A 148 3.30 5.18 17.46
C GLN A 148 4.27 4.08 17.90
N ASN A 149 4.54 3.14 16.99
CA ASN A 149 5.45 2.04 17.19
C ASN A 149 6.61 2.14 16.21
N VAL A 150 7.83 2.20 16.72
CA VAL A 150 9.06 2.28 15.91
C VAL A 150 9.94 1.07 16.21
N LEU A 151 10.06 0.18 15.23
CA LEU A 151 10.86 -1.04 15.29
C LEU A 151 12.03 -0.90 14.33
N SER A 152 13.25 -0.80 14.85
CA SER A 152 14.44 -0.56 14.03
C SER A 152 15.61 -1.46 14.37
N ASP A 153 16.29 -1.99 13.35
CA ASP A 153 17.51 -2.80 13.51
C ASP A 153 17.27 -4.01 14.46
N LEU A 154 16.17 -4.72 14.26
CA LEU A 154 15.78 -5.87 15.09
C LEU A 154 15.95 -7.20 14.37
N LEU A 155 16.16 -8.26 15.15
CA LEU A 155 16.00 -9.65 14.74
C LEU A 155 14.90 -10.27 15.60
N ILE A 156 13.72 -10.49 15.02
CA ILE A 156 12.59 -11.14 15.70
C ILE A 156 12.57 -12.61 15.31
N ASN A 157 12.84 -13.50 16.26
CA ASN A 157 12.96 -14.94 15.96
C ASN A 157 11.60 -15.64 15.83
N GLY A 158 10.56 -15.09 16.43
CA GLY A 158 9.18 -15.52 16.26
C GLY A 158 8.37 -14.52 15.44
N ASP A 159 7.08 -14.50 15.71
CA ASP A 159 6.10 -13.62 15.09
C ASP A 159 6.18 -12.17 15.62
N LEU A 160 5.83 -11.22 14.76
CA LEU A 160 5.55 -9.83 15.10
C LEU A 160 4.04 -9.62 15.02
N LEU A 161 3.41 -9.36 16.15
CA LEU A 161 1.97 -9.09 16.25
C LEU A 161 1.77 -7.66 16.73
N VAL A 162 1.13 -6.83 15.92
CA VAL A 162 0.76 -5.46 16.28
C VAL A 162 -0.74 -5.33 16.11
N SER A 163 -1.46 -5.06 17.18
CA SER A 163 -2.93 -5.01 17.15
C SER A 163 -3.44 -3.68 17.72
N LYS A 164 -4.63 -3.27 17.28
CA LYS A 164 -5.45 -2.31 18.00
C LYS A 164 -6.43 -3.07 18.88
N VAL A 165 -6.56 -2.68 20.14
CA VAL A 165 -7.45 -3.35 21.09
C VAL A 165 -8.92 -3.10 20.70
N LEU A 166 -9.77 -4.11 20.87
CA LEU A 166 -11.17 -4.07 20.46
C LEU A 166 -11.95 -2.97 21.19
N GLY A 167 -12.69 -2.17 20.42
CA GLY A 167 -13.56 -1.12 20.95
C GLY A 167 -12.86 0.20 21.26
N THR A 168 -11.57 0.31 20.93
CA THR A 168 -10.77 1.50 21.14
C THR A 168 -10.80 2.44 19.93
N SER A 169 -10.24 3.63 20.08
CA SER A 169 -10.29 4.75 19.14
C SER A 169 -8.90 5.34 18.95
N GLY A 170 -8.76 6.21 17.95
CA GLY A 170 -7.50 6.91 17.67
C GLY A 170 -6.67 6.29 16.54
N TYR A 171 -5.56 6.96 16.26
CA TYR A 171 -4.66 6.69 15.14
C TYR A 171 -3.60 5.66 15.51
N SER A 172 -3.20 4.80 14.57
CA SER A 172 -2.16 3.79 14.76
C SER A 172 -1.05 3.96 13.73
N GLU A 173 0.18 4.16 14.21
CA GLU A 173 1.38 4.22 13.37
C GLU A 173 2.38 3.12 13.71
N LEU A 174 2.88 2.46 12.68
CA LEU A 174 3.90 1.43 12.76
C LEU A 174 5.02 1.71 11.74
N GLN A 175 6.26 1.74 12.21
CA GLN A 175 7.44 1.82 11.39
C GLN A 175 8.33 0.61 11.64
N ILE A 176 8.63 -0.15 10.59
CA ILE A 176 9.56 -1.29 10.61
C ILE A 176 10.74 -0.95 9.71
N VAL A 177 11.93 -0.80 10.29
CA VAL A 177 13.14 -0.33 9.59
C VAL A 177 14.31 -1.26 9.85
N ASN A 178 15.05 -1.66 8.80
CA ASN A 178 16.22 -2.53 8.92
C ASN A 178 15.99 -3.79 9.78
N THR A 179 14.76 -4.30 9.80
CA THR A 179 14.35 -5.35 10.72
C THR A 179 14.16 -6.66 9.97
N PHE A 180 14.57 -7.75 10.61
CA PHE A 180 14.37 -9.11 10.14
C PHE A 180 13.36 -9.82 11.04
N VAL A 181 12.24 -10.28 10.48
CA VAL A 181 11.24 -11.08 11.19
C VAL A 181 11.26 -12.49 10.60
N ILE A 182 11.58 -13.49 11.42
CA ILE A 182 11.58 -14.90 11.02
C ILE A 182 10.14 -15.42 10.93
N GLY A 183 9.31 -15.07 11.91
CA GLY A 183 7.91 -15.48 12.00
C GLY A 183 6.97 -14.73 11.07
N TYR A 184 5.68 -14.83 11.36
CA TYR A 184 4.65 -14.04 10.71
C TYR A 184 4.67 -12.59 11.20
N THR A 185 4.38 -11.66 10.29
CA THR A 185 4.08 -10.28 10.67
C THR A 185 2.60 -10.03 10.48
N VAL A 186 1.89 -9.74 11.56
CA VAL A 186 0.46 -9.42 11.56
C VAL A 186 0.27 -8.04 12.14
N VAL A 187 -0.39 -7.17 11.38
CA VAL A 187 -0.80 -5.84 11.81
C VAL A 187 -2.33 -5.76 11.67
N ASP A 188 -3.03 -5.72 12.80
CA ASP A 188 -4.49 -5.69 12.85
C ASP A 188 -4.99 -4.39 13.50
N ASN A 189 -5.39 -3.45 12.65
CA ASN A 189 -6.00 -2.19 13.04
C ASN A 189 -7.54 -2.22 12.93
N THR A 190 -8.17 -3.39 12.70
CA THR A 190 -9.62 -3.50 12.43
C THR A 190 -10.48 -3.35 13.67
N ALA A 191 -9.94 -3.63 14.86
CA ALA A 191 -10.72 -3.72 16.09
C ALA A 191 -11.05 -2.34 16.71
N GLY A 192 -10.54 -1.24 16.15
CA GLY A 192 -10.88 0.12 16.58
C GLY A 192 -12.36 0.42 16.28
N GLY A 193 -13.18 0.63 17.31
CA GLY A 193 -14.65 0.70 17.22
C GLY A 193 -15.22 1.85 16.35
N THR A 194 -14.36 2.76 15.89
CA THR A 194 -14.65 3.77 14.87
C THR A 194 -13.40 3.94 14.03
N GLY A 195 -13.40 3.41 12.81
CA GLY A 195 -12.27 3.41 11.90
C GLY A 195 -11.41 4.68 11.94
N GLY A 196 -10.22 4.54 12.50
CA GLY A 196 -9.22 5.60 12.61
C GLY A 196 -8.18 5.44 11.51
N ASP A 197 -7.67 6.57 11.03
CA ASP A 197 -6.56 6.60 10.07
C ASP A 197 -5.38 5.76 10.58
N THR A 198 -4.70 5.07 9.66
CA THR A 198 -3.51 4.27 9.99
C THR A 198 -2.32 4.66 9.12
N TRP A 199 -1.12 4.42 9.64
CA TRP A 199 0.12 4.61 8.89
C TRP A 199 1.09 3.47 9.16
N THR A 200 1.39 2.67 8.14
CA THR A 200 2.38 1.60 8.22
C THR A 200 3.53 1.87 7.24
N VAL A 201 4.76 1.91 7.74
CA VAL A 201 5.98 1.99 6.93
C VAL A 201 6.82 0.74 7.12
N ILE A 202 7.24 0.12 6.02
CA ILE A 202 8.21 -0.98 6.03
C ILE A 202 9.36 -0.59 5.13
N ASN A 203 10.56 -0.41 5.70
CA ASN A 203 11.72 0.10 4.97
C ASN A 203 12.93 -0.78 5.18
N ASN A 204 13.52 -1.26 4.07
CA ASN A 204 14.71 -2.10 4.07
C ASN A 204 14.63 -3.27 5.07
N SER A 205 13.45 -3.91 5.15
CA SER A 205 13.16 -4.95 6.14
C SER A 205 12.82 -6.27 5.45
N SER A 206 13.11 -7.38 6.11
CA SER A 206 12.81 -8.73 5.60
C SER A 206 11.77 -9.39 6.50
N LEU A 207 10.56 -9.55 5.97
CA LEU A 207 9.47 -10.26 6.63
C LEU A 207 9.41 -11.66 6.03
N GLN A 208 10.12 -12.58 6.68
CA GLN A 208 10.36 -13.90 6.11
C GLN A 208 9.07 -14.70 6.05
N GLY A 209 8.33 -14.82 7.16
CA GLY A 209 7.29 -15.83 7.34
C GLY A 209 7.92 -17.18 7.75
N ASN A 210 7.36 -17.85 8.74
CA ASN A 210 7.93 -19.09 9.31
C ASN A 210 7.86 -20.33 8.37
N GLY A 211 7.45 -20.15 7.11
CA GLY A 211 7.30 -21.20 6.10
C GLY A 211 6.11 -22.15 6.30
N ALA A 212 5.28 -21.93 7.33
CA ALA A 212 4.00 -22.62 7.48
C ALA A 212 2.92 -22.00 6.58
N ALA A 213 1.80 -22.71 6.41
CA ALA A 213 0.70 -22.26 5.57
C ALA A 213 0.10 -20.94 6.09
N GLY A 214 0.36 -19.84 5.39
CA GLY A 214 -0.09 -18.50 5.73
C GLY A 214 0.81 -17.41 5.14
N PRO A 215 0.31 -16.17 5.02
CA PRO A 215 1.09 -15.05 4.52
C PRO A 215 2.22 -14.64 5.48
N ALA A 216 3.38 -14.29 4.92
CA ALA A 216 4.48 -13.71 5.68
C ALA A 216 4.11 -12.35 6.28
N PHE A 217 3.27 -11.58 5.59
CA PHE A 217 2.77 -10.29 6.04
C PHE A 217 1.26 -10.17 5.82
N THR A 218 0.54 -9.92 6.93
CA THR A 218 -0.88 -9.54 6.92
C THR A 218 -1.04 -8.15 7.52
N LEU A 219 -1.75 -7.28 6.82
CA LEU A 219 -2.19 -5.99 7.32
C LEU A 219 -3.70 -5.89 7.11
N SER A 220 -4.44 -5.62 8.19
CA SER A 220 -5.88 -5.37 8.13
C SER A 220 -6.16 -4.03 8.78
N ASN A 221 -6.71 -3.09 8.01
CA ASN A 221 -7.12 -1.78 8.48
C ASN A 221 -8.64 -1.69 8.54
N GLY A 222 -9.15 -1.00 9.57
CA GLY A 222 -10.56 -0.66 9.68
C GLY A 222 -10.95 0.45 8.68
N ASP A 223 -12.10 1.08 8.90
CA ASP A 223 -12.45 2.24 8.07
C ASP A 223 -11.46 3.40 8.35
N GLY A 224 -11.28 4.33 7.43
CA GLY A 224 -10.43 5.50 7.65
C GLY A 224 -9.54 5.82 6.46
N LYS A 225 -8.57 6.72 6.65
CA LYS A 225 -7.53 6.98 5.66
C LYS A 225 -6.30 6.16 5.99
N ASP A 226 -6.07 5.11 5.23
CA ASP A 226 -4.95 4.20 5.48
C ASP A 226 -3.76 4.49 4.56
N ILE A 227 -2.57 4.55 5.15
CA ILE A 227 -1.31 4.74 4.43
C ILE A 227 -0.40 3.55 4.68
N ILE A 228 0.02 2.89 3.60
CA ILE A 228 0.94 1.77 3.60
C ILE A 228 2.08 2.10 2.65
N ASP A 229 3.27 2.33 3.19
CA ASP A 229 4.46 2.65 2.42
C ASP A 229 5.53 1.57 2.63
N VAL A 230 5.69 0.68 1.65
CA VAL A 230 6.77 -0.29 1.57
C VAL A 230 7.89 0.26 0.69
N GLN A 231 9.10 0.31 1.24
CA GLN A 231 10.21 1.08 0.70
C GLN A 231 11.54 0.33 0.69
N GLY A 232 12.45 0.76 -0.18
CA GLY A 232 13.82 0.29 -0.25
C GLY A 232 13.92 -1.16 -0.71
N ASN A 233 14.88 -1.89 -0.14
CA ASN A 233 15.10 -3.31 -0.42
C ASN A 233 14.25 -4.22 0.47
N SER A 234 12.99 -3.83 0.75
CA SER A 234 12.11 -4.66 1.58
C SER A 234 11.79 -5.98 0.87
N GLN A 235 11.77 -7.07 1.63
CA GLN A 235 11.56 -8.43 1.12
C GLN A 235 10.48 -9.14 1.94
N PHE A 236 9.63 -9.89 1.24
CA PHE A 236 8.54 -10.66 1.85
C PHE A 236 8.59 -12.09 1.34
N GLY A 237 8.50 -13.06 2.23
CA GLY A 237 8.43 -14.47 1.83
C GLY A 237 9.75 -15.07 1.36
N THR A 238 10.89 -14.67 1.95
CA THR A 238 12.21 -15.21 1.55
C THR A 238 12.46 -16.68 1.95
N GLY A 239 11.60 -17.26 2.79
CA GLY A 239 11.51 -18.70 3.09
C GLY A 239 10.69 -19.55 2.08
N PRO A 240 10.37 -20.81 2.42
CA PRO A 240 9.58 -21.68 1.56
C PRO A 240 8.06 -21.48 1.73
N PHE A 241 7.33 -20.99 0.71
CA PHE A 241 5.88 -20.70 0.83
C PHE A 241 4.99 -21.56 -0.07
N PRO A 242 3.98 -22.22 0.51
CA PRO A 242 2.78 -22.63 -0.20
C PRO A 242 1.69 -21.53 -0.07
N GLY A 243 1.60 -20.61 -1.05
CA GLY A 243 0.47 -19.68 -1.21
C GLY A 243 0.81 -18.19 -1.07
N ALA A 244 -0.20 -17.39 -0.68
CA ALA A 244 -0.11 -15.94 -0.48
C ALA A 244 1.02 -15.56 0.47
N VAL A 245 1.80 -14.53 0.12
CA VAL A 245 2.90 -14.01 0.93
C VAL A 245 2.55 -12.66 1.55
N VAL A 246 1.83 -11.80 0.80
CA VAL A 246 1.38 -10.49 1.26
C VAL A 246 -0.13 -10.39 1.15
N MET A 247 -0.79 -10.01 2.24
CA MET A 247 -2.22 -9.72 2.28
C MET A 247 -2.45 -8.35 2.94
N ILE A 248 -3.01 -7.41 2.20
CA ILE A 248 -3.41 -6.09 2.69
C ILE A 248 -4.91 -5.94 2.49
N SER A 249 -5.64 -5.63 3.55
CA SER A 249 -7.08 -5.36 3.51
C SER A 249 -7.36 -4.01 4.17
N ASN A 250 -7.78 -3.03 3.38
CA ASN A 250 -8.28 -1.75 3.86
C ASN A 250 -9.81 -1.78 3.77
N ALA A 251 -10.49 -1.37 4.84
CA ALA A 251 -11.94 -1.23 4.80
C ALA A 251 -12.34 0.08 4.09
N ALA A 252 -13.45 0.71 4.47
CA ALA A 252 -13.94 1.89 3.75
C ALA A 252 -13.15 3.15 4.14
N GLY A 253 -13.02 4.10 3.20
CA GLY A 253 -12.22 5.32 3.40
C GLY A 253 -10.90 5.22 2.66
N GLY A 254 -10.59 6.23 1.86
CA GLY A 254 -9.56 6.08 0.83
C GLY A 254 -8.19 5.71 1.37
N SER A 255 -7.54 4.80 0.67
CA SER A 255 -6.26 4.20 1.04
C SER A 255 -5.14 4.56 0.06
N ARG A 256 -3.90 4.53 0.55
CA ARG A 256 -2.70 4.59 -0.28
C ARG A 256 -1.78 3.45 0.08
N THR A 257 -1.64 2.51 -0.85
CA THR A 257 -0.67 1.41 -0.76
C THR A 257 0.43 1.62 -1.78
N THR A 258 1.69 1.72 -1.33
CA THR A 258 2.84 1.96 -2.18
C THR A 258 3.93 0.93 -1.93
N PHE A 259 4.43 0.31 -3.00
CA PHE A 259 5.63 -0.51 -3.02
C PHE A 259 6.69 0.18 -3.88
N THR A 260 7.77 0.64 -3.26
CA THR A 260 8.82 1.40 -3.95
C THR A 260 10.22 0.84 -3.67
N GLY A 261 10.96 0.51 -4.72
CA GLY A 261 12.34 -0.01 -4.61
C GLY A 261 13.34 0.98 -4.01
N SER A 262 13.02 2.27 -3.94
CA SER A 262 13.84 3.27 -3.23
C SER A 262 13.33 3.55 -1.82
N GLY A 263 14.23 3.76 -0.86
CA GLY A 263 13.89 4.13 0.50
C GLY A 263 14.99 4.92 1.20
N ALA A 264 14.65 5.70 2.23
CA ALA A 264 15.62 6.50 2.99
C ALA A 264 16.72 5.66 3.67
N ALA A 265 16.40 4.42 4.09
CA ALA A 265 17.34 3.54 4.77
C ALA A 265 18.34 2.85 3.81
N ALA A 266 17.89 2.45 2.62
CA ALA A 266 18.67 1.64 1.68
C ALA A 266 19.16 2.37 0.41
N GLY A 267 18.62 3.55 0.10
CA GLY A 267 18.82 4.19 -1.21
C GLY A 267 17.99 3.49 -2.31
N PHE A 268 18.53 3.40 -3.52
CA PHE A 268 17.87 2.73 -4.66
C PHE A 268 18.00 1.20 -4.55
N GLY A 269 16.95 0.50 -4.96
CA GLY A 269 16.88 -0.95 -4.89
C GLY A 269 15.59 -1.51 -5.46
N THR A 270 15.19 -2.69 -4.99
CA THR A 270 13.96 -3.37 -5.44
C THR A 270 13.24 -3.98 -4.25
N THR A 271 11.99 -3.55 -4.04
CA THR A 271 11.09 -4.23 -3.10
C THR A 271 10.61 -5.52 -3.75
N THR A 272 10.76 -6.65 -3.07
CA THR A 272 10.50 -7.98 -3.65
C THR A 272 9.53 -8.80 -2.81
N VAL A 273 8.50 -9.36 -3.45
CA VAL A 273 7.59 -10.34 -2.85
C VAL A 273 7.79 -11.70 -3.53
N TYR A 274 8.14 -12.70 -2.73
CA TYR A 274 8.47 -14.06 -3.19
C TYR A 274 7.23 -14.98 -3.17
N GLY A 275 6.15 -14.57 -3.81
CA GLY A 275 4.90 -15.31 -3.91
C GLY A 275 3.72 -14.39 -4.22
N ASP A 276 2.50 -14.85 -3.94
CA ASP A 276 1.30 -14.09 -4.32
C ASP A 276 1.08 -12.88 -3.39
N MET A 277 0.54 -11.82 -3.97
CA MET A 277 0.18 -10.57 -3.31
C MET A 277 -1.30 -10.26 -3.52
N TYR A 278 -2.00 -9.98 -2.43
CA TYR A 278 -3.40 -9.57 -2.43
C TYR A 278 -3.54 -8.21 -1.74
N ILE A 279 -4.14 -7.26 -2.44
CA ILE A 279 -4.51 -5.94 -1.92
C ILE A 279 -6.01 -5.76 -2.14
N SER A 280 -6.76 -5.58 -1.06
CA SER A 280 -8.18 -5.28 -1.09
C SER A 280 -8.40 -3.90 -0.48
N ASN A 281 -9.03 -3.01 -1.23
CA ASN A 281 -9.45 -1.69 -0.76
C ASN A 281 -10.98 -1.65 -0.74
N GLY A 282 -11.56 -1.13 0.32
CA GLY A 282 -13.01 -1.04 0.49
C GLY A 282 -13.65 0.05 -0.37
N THR A 283 -14.86 0.44 0.00
CA THR A 283 -15.56 1.53 -0.68
C THR A 283 -14.94 2.89 -0.30
N ASN A 284 -14.66 3.71 -1.31
CA ASN A 284 -14.28 5.10 -1.13
C ASN A 284 -15.47 5.97 -0.71
N LEU A 285 -15.19 6.89 0.22
CA LEU A 285 -16.11 7.99 0.51
C LEU A 285 -15.98 9.06 -0.59
N PRO A 286 -17.04 9.85 -0.87
CA PRO A 286 -16.96 10.91 -1.85
C PRO A 286 -15.78 11.87 -1.60
N GLY A 287 -14.88 11.98 -2.57
CA GLY A 287 -13.68 12.83 -2.48
C GLY A 287 -12.43 12.12 -1.95
N THR A 288 -12.49 10.83 -1.62
CA THR A 288 -11.31 9.98 -1.39
C THR A 288 -10.99 9.15 -2.63
N LEU A 289 -9.76 8.64 -2.69
CA LEU A 289 -9.23 7.85 -3.81
C LEU A 289 -8.42 6.72 -3.22
N ASP A 290 -8.74 5.49 -3.62
CA ASP A 290 -7.86 4.34 -3.38
C ASP A 290 -6.73 4.34 -4.39
N THR A 291 -5.51 4.28 -3.90
CA THR A 291 -4.31 4.31 -4.73
C THR A 291 -3.42 3.13 -4.43
N VAL A 292 -3.05 2.38 -5.47
CA VAL A 292 -2.06 1.31 -5.39
C VAL A 292 -0.92 1.63 -6.35
N THR A 293 0.30 1.76 -5.83
CA THR A 293 1.48 2.12 -6.63
C THR A 293 2.58 1.08 -6.49
N PHE A 294 3.07 0.59 -7.62
CA PHE A 294 4.27 -0.21 -7.75
C PHE A 294 5.33 0.58 -8.51
N ASN A 295 6.46 0.89 -7.87
CA ASN A 295 7.55 1.63 -8.48
C ASN A 295 8.92 1.00 -8.20
N GLY A 296 9.51 0.32 -9.18
CA GLY A 296 10.73 -0.44 -8.94
C GLY A 296 10.51 -1.65 -8.02
N SER A 297 9.38 -2.35 -8.21
CA SER A 297 9.01 -3.52 -7.41
C SER A 297 9.01 -4.80 -8.24
N ASN A 298 9.21 -5.92 -7.56
CA ASN A 298 9.16 -7.25 -8.17
C ASN A 298 8.24 -8.18 -7.37
N VAL A 299 7.24 -8.78 -8.01
CA VAL A 299 6.38 -9.79 -7.40
C VAL A 299 6.50 -11.10 -8.17
N LEU A 300 6.85 -12.16 -7.45
CA LEU A 300 7.14 -13.49 -7.96
C LEU A 300 5.96 -14.46 -7.73
N GLY A 301 4.77 -14.06 -8.16
CA GLY A 301 3.49 -14.75 -7.93
C GLY A 301 2.33 -13.89 -8.41
N ASP A 302 1.09 -14.32 -8.18
CA ASP A 302 -0.12 -13.57 -8.55
C ASP A 302 -0.11 -12.18 -7.90
N VAL A 303 -0.61 -11.17 -8.61
CA VAL A 303 -0.91 -9.86 -8.03
C VAL A 303 -2.38 -9.60 -8.24
N LEU A 304 -3.17 -9.59 -7.16
CA LEU A 304 -4.57 -9.22 -7.20
C LEU A 304 -4.78 -7.92 -6.43
N VAL A 305 -5.28 -6.91 -7.13
CA VAL A 305 -5.79 -5.67 -6.56
C VAL A 305 -7.30 -5.67 -6.72
N THR A 306 -8.04 -5.67 -5.62
CA THR A 306 -9.49 -5.49 -5.61
C THR A 306 -9.79 -4.14 -5.00
N ASN A 307 -10.44 -3.26 -5.75
CA ASN A 307 -10.90 -1.98 -5.26
C ASN A 307 -12.43 -2.00 -5.19
N GLY A 308 -12.98 -1.54 -4.06
CA GLY A 308 -14.42 -1.36 -3.90
C GLY A 308 -14.94 -0.18 -4.71
N ASP A 309 -16.16 0.26 -4.39
CA ASP A 309 -16.79 1.40 -5.06
C ASP A 309 -16.02 2.72 -4.86
N GLY A 310 -16.28 3.67 -5.75
CA GLY A 310 -15.68 4.99 -5.86
C GLY A 310 -14.45 5.01 -6.77
N ASN A 311 -13.81 6.17 -6.92
CA ASN A 311 -12.71 6.31 -7.87
C ASN A 311 -11.45 5.60 -7.34
N THR A 312 -10.70 4.97 -8.24
CA THR A 312 -9.50 4.20 -7.90
C THR A 312 -8.35 4.50 -8.86
N SER A 313 -7.12 4.24 -8.43
CA SER A 313 -5.93 4.37 -9.28
C SER A 313 -4.89 3.29 -8.99
N VAL A 314 -4.53 2.53 -10.01
CA VAL A 314 -3.40 1.59 -9.99
C VAL A 314 -2.30 2.10 -10.90
N THR A 315 -1.09 2.27 -10.36
CA THR A 315 0.08 2.76 -11.10
C THR A 315 1.23 1.77 -10.99
N VAL A 316 1.77 1.34 -12.13
CA VAL A 316 2.88 0.39 -12.24
C VAL A 316 4.00 1.04 -13.05
N THR A 317 5.16 1.25 -12.44
CA THR A 317 6.31 1.90 -13.08
C THR A 317 7.60 1.14 -12.79
N ASN A 318 8.42 0.89 -13.81
CA ASN A 318 9.70 0.20 -13.67
C ASN A 318 9.61 -1.10 -12.86
N SER A 319 8.49 -1.82 -12.95
CA SER A 319 8.18 -2.96 -12.08
C SER A 319 7.99 -4.24 -12.88
N THR A 320 8.18 -5.37 -12.23
CA THR A 320 7.91 -6.71 -12.79
C THR A 320 6.90 -7.41 -11.89
N LEU A 321 5.67 -7.56 -12.35
CA LEU A 321 4.57 -8.12 -11.57
C LEU A 321 4.18 -9.47 -12.17
N GLY A 322 3.97 -10.49 -11.34
CA GLY A 322 3.55 -11.80 -11.85
C GLY A 322 4.68 -12.73 -12.26
N SER A 323 5.95 -12.37 -12.06
CA SER A 323 7.05 -13.15 -12.64
C SER A 323 7.29 -14.47 -11.91
N HIS A 324 8.09 -15.33 -12.54
CA HIS A 324 8.28 -16.71 -12.08
C HIS A 324 9.28 -16.79 -10.91
N LEU A 325 8.87 -17.44 -9.82
CA LEU A 325 9.78 -17.99 -8.81
C LEU A 325 10.19 -19.42 -9.17
N VAL A 326 11.43 -19.60 -9.62
CA VAL A 326 12.07 -20.93 -9.67
C VAL A 326 12.81 -21.14 -8.34
N ALA A 327 12.11 -21.57 -7.30
CA ALA A 327 12.75 -21.89 -6.01
C ALA A 327 12.64 -23.37 -5.66
N ALA A 328 13.77 -24.05 -5.56
CA ALA A 328 13.83 -25.33 -4.85
C ALA A 328 13.46 -25.09 -3.36
N PRO A 329 12.70 -25.98 -2.71
CA PRO A 329 12.42 -27.37 -3.08
C PRO A 329 11.09 -27.59 -3.82
N PHE A 330 10.35 -26.54 -4.21
CA PHE A 330 9.01 -26.70 -4.78
C PHE A 330 9.09 -27.01 -6.28
N PRO A 331 8.64 -28.20 -6.73
CA PRO A 331 8.45 -28.48 -8.15
C PRO A 331 7.14 -27.81 -8.59
N GLY A 332 7.15 -26.49 -8.73
CA GLY A 332 6.00 -25.71 -9.17
C GLY A 332 6.42 -24.33 -9.64
N VAL A 333 5.87 -23.91 -10.77
CA VAL A 333 6.01 -22.54 -11.27
C VAL A 333 5.07 -21.68 -10.44
N ILE A 334 5.60 -20.88 -9.51
CA ILE A 334 4.82 -19.82 -8.86
C ILE A 334 5.02 -18.57 -9.71
N GLY A 335 3.96 -18.15 -10.37
CA GLY A 335 3.89 -17.00 -11.25
C GLY A 335 2.45 -16.90 -11.72
N GLY A 336 2.02 -15.71 -12.09
CA GLY A 336 0.66 -15.52 -12.56
C GLY A 336 0.27 -14.07 -12.72
N PRO A 337 -0.97 -13.80 -13.13
CA PRO A 337 -1.33 -12.51 -13.73
C PRO A 337 -1.33 -11.35 -12.73
N LEU A 338 -1.20 -10.14 -13.27
CA LEU A 338 -1.70 -8.95 -12.61
C LEU A 338 -3.21 -8.86 -12.87
N LEU A 339 -4.01 -8.93 -11.82
CA LEU A 339 -5.47 -8.76 -11.87
C LEU A 339 -5.87 -7.51 -11.10
N VAL A 340 -6.66 -6.66 -11.75
CA VAL A 340 -7.26 -5.47 -11.14
C VAL A 340 -8.77 -5.59 -11.31
N ALA A 341 -9.48 -5.68 -10.19
CA ALA A 341 -10.94 -5.74 -10.14
C ALA A 341 -11.46 -4.50 -9.43
N ASN A 342 -12.28 -3.70 -10.10
CA ASN A 342 -12.81 -2.45 -9.58
C ASN A 342 -14.34 -2.50 -9.47
N GLY A 343 -14.85 -1.98 -8.35
CA GLY A 343 -16.27 -1.75 -8.14
C GLY A 343 -16.79 -0.54 -8.91
N ALA A 344 -17.87 0.07 -8.44
CA ALA A 344 -18.49 1.20 -9.14
C ALA A 344 -17.73 2.50 -8.96
N GLY A 345 -17.08 3.03 -10.00
CA GLY A 345 -16.45 4.35 -9.95
C GLY A 345 -15.63 4.66 -11.19
N PHE A 346 -14.95 5.81 -11.21
CA PHE A 346 -14.00 6.11 -12.28
C PHE A 346 -12.64 5.52 -11.95
N ASP A 347 -12.22 4.51 -12.72
CA ASP A 347 -11.01 3.74 -12.45
C ASP A 347 -9.88 4.09 -13.41
N GLN A 348 -8.67 4.18 -12.86
CA GLN A 348 -7.48 4.47 -13.63
C GLN A 348 -6.43 3.38 -13.45
N LEU A 349 -5.92 2.85 -14.56
CA LEU A 349 -4.71 2.03 -14.58
C LEU A 349 -3.64 2.68 -15.45
N SER A 350 -2.42 2.81 -14.92
CA SER A 350 -1.25 3.18 -15.70
C SER A 350 -0.11 2.19 -15.50
N MET A 351 0.53 1.79 -16.60
CA MET A 351 1.68 0.89 -16.60
C MET A 351 2.77 1.43 -17.54
N THR A 352 3.96 1.69 -17.01
CA THR A 352 5.07 2.30 -17.77
C THR A 352 6.39 1.56 -17.52
N ASN A 353 7.14 1.26 -18.58
CA ASN A 353 8.45 0.61 -18.50
C ASN A 353 8.44 -0.65 -17.59
N SER A 354 7.35 -1.42 -17.66
CA SER A 354 7.10 -2.51 -16.72
C SER A 354 6.84 -3.82 -17.46
N SER A 355 6.89 -4.93 -16.74
CA SER A 355 6.56 -6.24 -17.29
C SER A 355 5.51 -6.97 -16.45
N ALA A 356 4.59 -7.64 -17.14
CA ALA A 356 3.59 -8.54 -16.58
C ALA A 356 3.64 -9.87 -17.36
N PRO A 357 4.62 -10.75 -17.06
CA PRO A 357 4.91 -11.90 -17.91
C PRO A 357 3.74 -12.89 -18.05
N TRP A 358 2.86 -12.93 -17.06
CA TRP A 358 1.71 -13.83 -17.03
C TRP A 358 0.39 -13.16 -17.44
N GLY A 359 0.47 -11.93 -17.94
CA GLY A 359 -0.67 -11.18 -18.44
C GLY A 359 -1.23 -10.18 -17.45
N VAL A 360 -2.11 -9.33 -17.97
CA VAL A 360 -2.84 -8.30 -17.24
C VAL A 360 -4.33 -8.52 -17.48
N GLY A 361 -5.11 -8.63 -16.40
CA GLY A 361 -6.57 -8.65 -16.43
C GLY A 361 -7.12 -7.44 -15.70
N ILE A 362 -8.03 -6.70 -16.33
CA ILE A 362 -8.76 -5.58 -15.72
C ILE A 362 -10.25 -5.87 -15.82
N ASP A 363 -10.97 -5.71 -14.72
CA ASP A 363 -12.43 -5.79 -14.67
C ASP A 363 -12.96 -4.54 -13.96
N ASN A 364 -13.42 -3.55 -14.72
CA ASN A 364 -14.02 -2.30 -14.19
C ASN A 364 -15.51 -2.45 -13.90
N ASP A 365 -16.00 -3.68 -13.91
CA ASP A 365 -17.40 -4.03 -13.74
C ASP A 365 -17.56 -5.15 -12.71
N PHE A 366 -16.65 -5.19 -11.73
CA PHE A 366 -16.63 -6.22 -10.72
C PHE A 366 -17.80 -6.02 -9.74
N GLY A 367 -18.91 -6.70 -10.00
CA GLY A 367 -20.04 -6.78 -9.07
C GLY A 367 -21.42 -6.45 -9.66
N ALA A 368 -21.52 -5.77 -10.80
CA ALA A 368 -22.72 -5.70 -11.68
C ALA A 368 -22.60 -4.68 -12.84
N ASN A 369 -22.93 -5.16 -14.05
CA ASN A 369 -22.89 -4.54 -15.40
C ASN A 369 -23.74 -3.30 -15.66
N THR A 370 -23.87 -2.40 -14.70
CA THR A 370 -24.72 -1.20 -14.82
C THR A 370 -24.02 0.11 -14.45
N ASN A 371 -22.73 0.06 -14.14
CA ASN A 371 -21.94 1.26 -13.89
C ASN A 371 -21.75 2.05 -15.19
N VAL A 372 -21.69 3.39 -15.08
CA VAL A 372 -21.65 4.34 -16.22
C VAL A 372 -20.54 5.37 -16.04
N TRP A 373 -19.52 5.04 -15.25
CA TRP A 373 -18.51 6.01 -14.81
C TRP A 373 -17.39 6.11 -15.83
N GLY A 374 -17.04 5.00 -16.49
CA GLY A 374 -15.94 4.91 -17.43
C GLY A 374 -14.60 4.69 -16.74
N SER A 375 -13.57 4.42 -17.54
CA SER A 375 -12.23 4.16 -17.05
C SER A 375 -11.14 4.71 -17.96
N VAL A 376 -9.91 4.77 -17.45
CA VAL A 376 -8.71 5.09 -18.23
C VAL A 376 -7.64 4.05 -17.99
N THR A 377 -7.24 3.35 -19.04
CA THR A 377 -6.10 2.45 -19.06
C THR A 377 -5.01 2.98 -19.98
N GLN A 378 -3.80 3.18 -19.45
CA GLN A 378 -2.64 3.68 -20.20
C GLN A 378 -1.44 2.76 -20.00
N ILE A 379 -0.96 2.13 -21.06
CA ILE A 379 0.19 1.24 -21.04
C ILE A 379 1.25 1.76 -22.02
N THR A 380 2.45 2.02 -21.51
CA THR A 380 3.54 2.63 -22.28
C THR A 380 4.84 1.84 -22.11
N ASN A 381 5.53 1.54 -23.21
CA ASN A 381 6.86 0.91 -23.20
C ASN A 381 6.95 -0.33 -22.29
N SER A 382 5.90 -1.16 -22.29
CA SER A 382 5.78 -2.29 -21.37
C SER A 382 5.70 -3.62 -22.12
N GLN A 383 5.91 -4.72 -21.40
CA GLN A 383 5.80 -6.08 -21.95
C GLN A 383 4.76 -6.89 -21.16
N ILE A 384 3.79 -7.46 -21.86
CA ILE A 384 2.70 -8.24 -21.26
C ILE A 384 2.63 -9.60 -21.94
N GLY A 385 2.60 -10.68 -21.14
CA GLY A 385 2.65 -12.06 -21.64
C GLY A 385 4.07 -12.55 -21.93
N THR A 386 4.22 -13.87 -22.12
CA THR A 386 5.51 -14.52 -22.47
C THR A 386 5.41 -15.54 -23.60
N ALA A 387 4.25 -15.70 -24.25
CA ALA A 387 4.07 -16.68 -25.32
C ALA A 387 2.88 -16.31 -26.23
N PRO A 388 2.88 -16.72 -27.51
CA PRO A 388 1.77 -16.45 -28.43
C PRO A 388 0.43 -17.11 -28.05
N PHE A 389 0.49 -18.04 -27.10
CA PHE A 389 -0.67 -18.61 -26.40
C PHE A 389 -0.53 -18.33 -24.91
N GLY A 390 -0.28 -17.06 -24.57
CA GLY A 390 0.13 -16.59 -23.24
C GLY A 390 -0.60 -17.29 -22.11
N PRO A 391 0.03 -17.43 -20.93
CA PRO A 391 -0.59 -18.11 -19.82
C PRO A 391 -2.01 -17.57 -19.59
N ALA A 392 -2.97 -18.49 -19.45
CA ALA A 392 -4.38 -18.13 -19.41
C ALA A 392 -4.67 -17.27 -18.18
N ILE A 393 -5.03 -16.02 -18.40
CA ILE A 393 -5.67 -15.20 -17.37
C ILE A 393 -6.98 -15.91 -17.00
N PRO A 394 -7.26 -16.19 -15.71
CA PRO A 394 -8.55 -16.72 -15.29
C PRO A 394 -9.69 -15.84 -15.79
N GLY A 395 -10.64 -16.41 -16.52
CA GLY A 395 -11.73 -15.66 -17.16
C GLY A 395 -11.46 -15.20 -18.59
N PHE A 396 -10.20 -15.21 -19.06
CA PHE A 396 -9.79 -14.85 -20.43
C PHE A 396 -8.77 -15.86 -21.01
N PRO A 397 -9.18 -17.10 -21.30
CA PRO A 397 -8.25 -18.13 -21.80
C PRO A 397 -7.60 -17.71 -23.13
N GLY A 398 -6.26 -17.72 -23.16
CA GLY A 398 -5.45 -17.34 -24.34
C GLY A 398 -5.21 -15.84 -24.51
N VAL A 399 -5.67 -15.00 -23.58
CA VAL A 399 -5.49 -13.55 -23.60
C VAL A 399 -4.30 -13.16 -22.74
N ALA A 400 -3.41 -12.33 -23.29
CA ALA A 400 -2.27 -11.78 -22.56
C ALA A 400 -2.63 -10.46 -21.89
N PHE A 401 -3.47 -9.64 -22.52
CA PHE A 401 -4.07 -8.47 -21.87
C PHE A 401 -5.59 -8.47 -22.11
N GLY A 402 -6.35 -8.68 -21.04
CA GLY A 402 -7.81 -8.64 -21.03
C GLY A 402 -8.33 -7.43 -20.25
N MET A 403 -9.34 -6.75 -20.79
CA MET A 403 -10.06 -5.68 -20.08
C MET A 403 -11.57 -5.81 -20.32
N ARG A 404 -12.34 -5.75 -19.23
CA ARG A 404 -13.77 -5.45 -19.23
C ARG A 404 -13.99 -4.02 -18.76
N GLY A 405 -14.64 -3.24 -19.61
CA GLY A 405 -15.08 -1.88 -19.32
C GLY A 405 -16.39 -1.84 -18.53
N ASP A 406 -17.00 -0.66 -18.46
CA ASP A 406 -18.35 -0.44 -17.91
C ASP A 406 -19.26 0.22 -18.96
N ASN A 407 -20.46 0.71 -18.61
CA ASN A 407 -21.31 1.44 -19.59
C ASN A 407 -20.97 2.94 -19.70
N GLY A 408 -19.85 3.38 -19.12
CA GLY A 408 -19.32 4.73 -19.21
C GLY A 408 -18.32 4.87 -20.35
N ARG A 409 -17.59 5.99 -20.40
CA ARG A 409 -16.53 6.15 -21.41
C ARG A 409 -15.26 5.45 -20.96
N ASP A 410 -14.87 4.39 -21.67
CA ASP A 410 -13.59 3.72 -21.47
C ASP A 410 -12.53 4.21 -22.47
N LEU A 411 -11.35 4.58 -21.95
CA LEU A 411 -10.19 4.96 -22.74
C LEU A 411 -9.06 3.95 -22.54
N VAL A 412 -8.60 3.32 -23.62
CA VAL A 412 -7.51 2.34 -23.62
C VAL A 412 -6.40 2.82 -24.57
N ASN A 413 -5.25 3.18 -24.01
CA ASN A 413 -4.08 3.63 -24.77
C ASN A 413 -2.91 2.69 -24.57
N LEU A 414 -2.41 2.09 -25.66
CA LEU A 414 -1.17 1.31 -25.67
C LEU A 414 -0.16 1.99 -26.60
N SER A 415 1.03 2.29 -26.08
CA SER A 415 2.10 2.94 -26.83
C SER A 415 3.44 2.25 -26.60
N GLY A 416 4.17 1.90 -27.66
CA GLY A 416 5.46 1.20 -27.55
C GLY A 416 5.43 -0.10 -26.76
N THR A 417 4.26 -0.73 -26.67
CA THR A 417 4.01 -1.88 -25.78
C THR A 417 3.97 -3.17 -26.57
N THR A 418 4.56 -4.23 -26.02
CA THR A 418 4.44 -5.58 -26.58
C THR A 418 3.43 -6.38 -25.76
N VAL A 419 2.41 -6.91 -26.43
CA VAL A 419 1.45 -7.87 -25.90
C VAL A 419 1.75 -9.22 -26.58
N ASP A 420 2.53 -10.06 -25.93
CA ASP A 420 2.87 -11.41 -26.40
C ASP A 420 1.65 -12.33 -26.21
N GLY A 421 0.67 -12.20 -27.11
CA GLY A 421 -0.61 -12.92 -27.12
C GLY A 421 -1.77 -12.08 -27.65
N ILE A 422 -2.99 -12.37 -27.20
CA ILE A 422 -4.21 -11.63 -27.57
C ILE A 422 -4.36 -10.39 -26.68
N LEU A 423 -4.66 -9.24 -27.30
CA LEU A 423 -5.28 -8.08 -26.65
C LEU A 423 -6.80 -8.21 -26.77
N GLY A 424 -7.50 -8.46 -25.67
CA GLY A 424 -8.94 -8.64 -25.61
C GLY A 424 -9.63 -7.53 -24.82
N LEU A 425 -10.47 -6.74 -25.50
CA LEU A 425 -11.20 -5.61 -24.92
C LEU A 425 -12.71 -5.81 -25.09
N GLU A 426 -13.44 -5.83 -23.98
CA GLU A 426 -14.90 -5.85 -23.89
C GLU A 426 -15.36 -4.57 -23.18
N LEU A 427 -15.59 -3.48 -23.93
CA LEU A 427 -15.77 -2.12 -23.34
C LEU A 427 -17.24 -1.69 -23.20
N TYR A 428 -18.18 -2.64 -23.30
CA TYR A 428 -19.62 -2.42 -23.22
C TYR A 428 -20.13 -1.12 -23.90
N ALA A 429 -21.14 -0.45 -23.34
CA ALA A 429 -21.70 0.77 -23.89
C ALA A 429 -20.92 2.01 -23.43
N GLY A 430 -21.12 3.15 -24.08
CA GLY A 430 -20.38 4.39 -23.83
C GLY A 430 -19.66 4.88 -25.07
N ASN A 431 -19.01 6.04 -24.98
CA ASN A 431 -18.20 6.57 -26.09
C ASN A 431 -16.75 6.14 -25.87
N ASN A 432 -16.43 4.90 -26.24
CA ASN A 432 -15.15 4.28 -25.94
C ASN A 432 -14.06 4.69 -26.93
N GLU A 433 -12.81 4.64 -26.48
CA GLU A 433 -11.67 5.03 -27.28
C GLU A 433 -10.51 4.05 -27.06
N VAL A 434 -10.02 3.44 -28.15
CA VAL A 434 -8.89 2.53 -28.14
C VAL A 434 -7.81 3.06 -29.09
N ASN A 435 -6.63 3.35 -28.55
CA ASN A 435 -5.49 3.85 -29.32
C ASN A 435 -4.30 2.88 -29.19
N LEU A 436 -3.85 2.33 -30.32
CA LEU A 436 -2.68 1.45 -30.42
C LEU A 436 -1.61 2.18 -31.22
N THR A 437 -0.54 2.64 -30.58
CA THR A 437 0.43 3.57 -31.19
C THR A 437 1.89 3.18 -31.00
N SER A 438 2.78 3.86 -31.74
CA SER A 438 4.22 3.95 -31.45
C SER A 438 4.94 2.60 -31.38
N GLN A 439 4.79 1.78 -32.40
CA GLN A 439 5.35 0.43 -32.54
C GLN A 439 4.81 -0.57 -31.51
N THR A 440 3.56 -0.41 -31.08
CA THR A 440 2.87 -1.42 -30.27
C THR A 440 2.74 -2.72 -31.08
N ARG A 441 2.97 -3.88 -30.44
CA ARG A 441 2.96 -5.20 -31.09
C ARG A 441 2.06 -6.17 -30.35
N MET A 442 1.32 -6.98 -31.10
CA MET A 442 0.54 -8.09 -30.55
C MET A 442 0.36 -9.23 -31.55
N ASP A 443 -0.04 -10.40 -31.05
CA ASP A 443 -0.38 -11.52 -31.93
C ASP A 443 -1.79 -11.37 -32.48
N ALA A 444 -2.74 -10.98 -31.64
CA ALA A 444 -4.13 -10.81 -32.06
C ALA A 444 -4.82 -9.65 -31.33
N LEU A 445 -5.79 -9.06 -32.01
CA LEU A 445 -6.65 -8.00 -31.51
C LEU A 445 -8.10 -8.48 -31.49
N TYR A 446 -8.74 -8.36 -30.33
CA TYR A 446 -10.17 -8.58 -30.13
C TYR A 446 -10.75 -7.35 -29.42
N VAL A 447 -11.65 -6.63 -30.10
CA VAL A 447 -12.32 -5.45 -29.55
C VAL A 447 -13.82 -5.59 -29.78
N VAL A 448 -14.59 -5.50 -28.69
CA VAL A 448 -16.04 -5.46 -28.72
C VAL A 448 -16.53 -4.30 -27.86
N THR A 449 -17.30 -3.41 -28.46
CA THR A 449 -18.13 -2.42 -27.78
C THR A 449 -19.61 -2.75 -28.04
N LEU A 450 -20.52 -2.08 -27.34
CA LEU A 450 -21.97 -2.31 -27.47
C LEU A 450 -22.70 -1.13 -28.08
N GLY A 451 -22.64 0.06 -27.49
CA GLY A 451 -23.30 1.20 -28.12
C GLY A 451 -22.86 2.53 -27.56
N GLY A 452 -22.92 3.56 -28.39
CA GLY A 452 -22.26 4.85 -28.18
C GLY A 452 -21.39 5.17 -29.40
N ASN A 453 -20.66 6.28 -29.40
CA ASN A 453 -19.80 6.64 -30.52
C ASN A 453 -18.36 6.25 -30.19
N ASP A 454 -17.94 5.11 -30.69
CA ASP A 454 -16.67 4.49 -30.37
C ASP A 454 -15.57 4.86 -31.38
N THR A 455 -14.32 4.86 -30.92
CA THR A 455 -13.15 5.11 -31.77
C THR A 455 -12.08 4.07 -31.54
N LEU A 456 -11.64 3.41 -32.62
CA LEU A 456 -10.47 2.55 -32.64
C LEU A 456 -9.43 3.11 -33.63
N LEU A 457 -8.27 3.48 -33.09
CA LEU A 457 -7.10 3.95 -33.83
C LEU A 457 -5.97 2.93 -33.74
N ILE A 458 -5.48 2.50 -34.89
CA ILE A 458 -4.24 1.72 -35.04
C ILE A 458 -3.26 2.56 -35.85
N ASP A 459 -2.20 3.03 -35.21
CA ASP A 459 -1.22 3.95 -35.81
C ASP A 459 0.21 3.51 -35.52
N ASP A 460 0.94 3.03 -36.53
CA ASP A 460 2.29 2.46 -36.33
C ASP A 460 2.26 1.32 -35.29
N ALA A 461 1.44 0.30 -35.54
CA ALA A 461 1.31 -0.88 -34.67
C ALA A 461 1.23 -2.16 -35.50
N ALA A 462 1.74 -3.27 -34.94
CA ALA A 462 1.85 -4.55 -35.61
C ALA A 462 0.93 -5.61 -34.98
N ILE A 463 0.12 -6.28 -35.80
CA ILE A 463 -0.78 -7.37 -35.40
C ILE A 463 -0.51 -8.58 -36.29
N ALA A 464 -0.04 -9.69 -35.70
CA ALA A 464 0.55 -10.78 -36.49
C ALA A 464 -0.47 -11.78 -37.08
N VAL A 465 -1.52 -12.12 -36.33
CA VAL A 465 -2.37 -13.30 -36.60
C VAL A 465 -3.81 -12.93 -36.92
N SER A 466 -4.50 -12.21 -36.05
CA SER A 466 -5.93 -11.97 -36.25
C SER A 466 -6.43 -10.64 -35.69
N ILE A 467 -7.44 -10.09 -36.35
CA ILE A 467 -8.18 -8.90 -35.92
C ILE A 467 -9.66 -9.24 -35.92
N TYR A 468 -10.32 -9.05 -34.78
CA TYR A 468 -11.75 -9.13 -34.62
C TYR A 468 -12.25 -7.85 -33.94
N VAL A 469 -13.09 -7.08 -34.63
CA VAL A 469 -13.61 -5.80 -34.16
C VAL A 469 -15.13 -5.75 -34.38
N ARG A 470 -15.87 -5.42 -33.30
CA ARG A 470 -17.28 -5.05 -33.30
C ARG A 470 -17.45 -3.73 -32.57
N LEU A 471 -17.97 -2.71 -33.24
CA LEU A 471 -18.15 -1.37 -32.67
C LEU A 471 -19.58 -1.07 -32.19
N GLY A 472 -20.50 -2.03 -32.34
CA GLY A 472 -21.83 -1.90 -31.75
C GLY A 472 -22.73 -0.85 -32.42
N SER A 473 -23.69 -0.29 -31.69
CA SER A 473 -24.60 0.72 -32.26
C SER A 473 -24.10 2.15 -32.03
N GLY A 474 -23.96 2.95 -33.09
CA GLY A 474 -23.46 4.31 -32.91
C GLY A 474 -23.10 5.06 -34.17
N ALA A 475 -22.20 6.02 -34.03
CA ALA A 475 -21.51 6.65 -35.13
C ALA A 475 -20.02 6.43 -34.92
N ASP A 476 -19.55 5.26 -35.35
CA ASP A 476 -18.26 4.73 -34.91
C ASP A 476 -17.14 5.09 -35.87
N THR A 477 -15.91 5.10 -35.36
CA THR A 477 -14.73 5.50 -36.13
C THR A 477 -13.62 4.46 -36.03
N PHE A 478 -13.23 3.90 -37.18
CA PHE A 478 -12.10 2.99 -37.28
C PHE A 478 -11.01 3.53 -38.21
N ILE A 479 -9.80 3.72 -37.68
CA ILE A 479 -8.69 4.36 -38.38
C ILE A 479 -7.44 3.47 -38.32
N VAL A 480 -6.83 3.21 -39.49
CA VAL A 480 -5.53 2.53 -39.61
C VAL A 480 -4.56 3.40 -40.38
N ARG A 481 -3.41 3.73 -39.79
CA ARG A 481 -2.37 4.59 -40.40
C ARG A 481 -0.96 4.10 -40.07
N ASN A 482 -0.01 4.44 -40.94
CA ASN A 482 1.42 4.15 -40.75
C ASN A 482 1.73 2.67 -40.45
N VAL A 483 0.93 1.74 -40.99
CA VAL A 483 1.17 0.29 -40.91
C VAL A 483 1.70 -0.20 -42.25
N ASP A 484 2.73 -1.05 -42.25
CA ASP A 484 3.15 -1.84 -43.42
C ASP A 484 2.31 -3.13 -43.54
N PRO A 485 1.40 -3.25 -44.51
CA PRO A 485 0.54 -4.43 -44.65
C PRO A 485 1.31 -5.74 -44.91
N ALA A 486 2.57 -5.67 -45.35
CA ALA A 486 3.38 -6.85 -45.64
C ALA A 486 4.00 -7.48 -44.39
N THR A 487 4.22 -6.70 -43.33
CA THR A 487 4.99 -7.16 -42.15
C THR A 487 4.31 -6.89 -40.81
N GLU A 488 3.36 -5.96 -40.76
CA GLU A 488 2.74 -5.48 -39.53
C GLU A 488 1.23 -5.75 -39.46
N TRP A 489 0.69 -6.43 -40.47
CA TRP A 489 -0.73 -6.76 -40.56
C TRP A 489 -0.93 -8.26 -40.76
N PRO A 490 -2.08 -8.85 -40.33
CA PRO A 490 -2.34 -10.26 -40.51
C PRO A 490 -2.18 -10.70 -41.97
N SER A 491 -1.39 -11.76 -42.19
CA SER A 491 -1.11 -12.21 -43.56
C SER A 491 -2.38 -12.75 -44.24
N ALA A 492 -2.53 -12.50 -45.54
CA ALA A 492 -3.65 -13.04 -46.32
C ALA A 492 -3.69 -14.58 -46.41
N LEU A 493 -2.59 -15.26 -46.09
CA LEU A 493 -2.49 -16.72 -46.18
C LEU A 493 -2.84 -17.44 -44.87
N LEU A 494 -2.59 -16.80 -43.72
CA LEU A 494 -2.64 -17.43 -42.39
C LEU A 494 -3.42 -16.64 -41.35
N GLY A 495 -3.77 -15.38 -41.63
CA GLY A 495 -4.48 -14.51 -40.71
C GLY A 495 -5.97 -14.39 -41.02
N SER A 496 -6.72 -13.87 -40.04
CA SER A 496 -8.15 -13.56 -40.17
C SER A 496 -8.43 -12.13 -39.76
N ILE A 497 -9.19 -11.40 -40.58
CA ILE A 497 -9.62 -10.03 -40.28
C ILE A 497 -11.14 -9.99 -40.39
N ASP A 498 -11.79 -9.57 -39.32
CA ASP A 498 -13.23 -9.40 -39.23
C ASP A 498 -13.51 -8.07 -38.49
N ILE A 499 -14.12 -7.13 -39.19
CA ILE A 499 -14.36 -5.76 -38.70
C ILE A 499 -15.78 -5.39 -39.10
N ASP A 500 -16.60 -5.06 -38.12
CA ASP A 500 -18.00 -4.67 -38.33
C ASP A 500 -18.32 -3.45 -37.44
N GLY A 501 -18.82 -2.39 -38.09
CA GLY A 501 -19.31 -1.19 -37.41
C GLY A 501 -20.69 -1.39 -36.78
N GLU A 502 -21.39 -2.47 -37.15
CA GLU A 502 -22.76 -2.79 -36.74
C GLU A 502 -23.79 -1.67 -37.06
N ILE A 503 -24.65 -1.28 -36.11
CA ILE A 503 -25.82 -0.42 -36.41
C ILE A 503 -25.43 1.04 -36.26
N GLY A 504 -25.17 1.73 -37.37
CA GLY A 504 -24.69 3.10 -37.24
C GLY A 504 -24.46 3.88 -38.52
N VAL A 505 -23.90 5.08 -38.35
CA VAL A 505 -23.22 5.81 -39.43
C VAL A 505 -21.73 5.78 -39.13
N ASP A 506 -21.06 4.79 -39.71
CA ASP A 506 -19.69 4.48 -39.33
C ASP A 506 -18.70 5.09 -40.33
N THR A 507 -17.57 5.55 -39.80
CA THR A 507 -16.50 6.18 -40.57
C THR A 507 -15.25 5.31 -40.51
N THR A 508 -14.73 4.94 -41.67
CA THR A 508 -13.46 4.19 -41.76
C THR A 508 -12.40 5.00 -42.51
N ASN A 509 -11.15 4.87 -42.08
CA ASN A 509 -9.99 5.35 -42.83
C ASN A 509 -8.92 4.26 -42.88
N LEU A 510 -8.88 3.55 -44.00
CA LEU A 510 -7.98 2.43 -44.26
C LEU A 510 -6.89 2.79 -45.28
N SER A 511 -6.55 4.07 -45.44
CA SER A 511 -5.66 4.51 -46.52
C SER A 511 -4.26 3.90 -46.50
N ALA A 512 -3.82 3.39 -45.33
CA ALA A 512 -2.55 2.69 -45.18
C ALA A 512 -2.61 1.23 -45.68
N LEU A 513 -3.80 0.62 -45.73
CA LEU A 513 -3.99 -0.73 -46.21
C LEU A 513 -4.24 -0.66 -47.73
N ALA A 514 -3.29 -1.07 -48.54
CA ALA A 514 -3.48 -1.23 -49.99
C ALA A 514 -4.37 -2.46 -50.28
N LEU A 515 -5.66 -2.38 -49.90
CA LEU A 515 -6.62 -3.49 -49.82
C LEU A 515 -6.76 -4.29 -51.12
N GLY A 516 -6.53 -3.66 -52.28
CA GLY A 516 -6.57 -4.31 -53.60
C GLY A 516 -5.52 -5.40 -53.84
N ALA A 517 -4.49 -5.50 -52.98
CA ALA A 517 -3.45 -6.54 -53.08
C ALA A 517 -3.64 -7.70 -52.07
N LEU A 518 -4.59 -7.59 -51.14
CA LEU A 518 -4.63 -8.46 -49.95
C LEU A 518 -5.73 -9.54 -49.97
N GLY A 519 -6.60 -9.58 -50.97
CA GLY A 519 -7.59 -10.66 -51.13
C GLY A 519 -8.64 -10.77 -50.02
N PHE A 520 -8.80 -9.74 -49.17
CA PHE A 520 -9.78 -9.70 -48.09
C PHE A 520 -11.12 -9.09 -48.54
N GLU A 521 -12.21 -9.59 -47.97
CA GLU A 521 -13.50 -8.91 -47.93
C GLU A 521 -13.56 -8.09 -46.64
N VAL A 522 -13.45 -6.77 -46.75
CA VAL A 522 -13.81 -5.88 -45.63
C VAL A 522 -15.31 -5.67 -45.72
N PHE A 523 -16.08 -6.27 -44.81
CA PHE A 523 -17.50 -5.99 -44.67
C PHE A 523 -17.66 -4.65 -43.93
N VAL A 524 -17.55 -3.56 -44.69
CA VAL A 524 -18.00 -2.23 -44.23
C VAL A 524 -19.44 -2.06 -44.72
N PRO A 525 -20.46 -2.02 -43.85
CA PRO A 525 -21.84 -1.77 -44.28
C PRO A 525 -22.04 -0.43 -45.00
#